data_AF-A0A7C6MSE5-F1
#
_entry.id   AF-A0A7C6MSE5-F1
#
_cell.length_a   1.000
_cell.length_b   1.000
_cell.length_c   1.000
_cell.angle_alpha   90.00
_cell.angle_beta   90.00
_cell.angle_gamma   90.00
#
_symmetry.space_group_name_H-M   'P 1'
#
loop_
_entity.id
_entity.type
_entity.pdbx_description
1 polymer ?
#
loop_
_entity_poly.entity_id
_entity_poly.type
_entity_poly.pdbx_seq_one_letter_code
_entity_poly.pdbx_strand_id
1 'polypeptide(L)'
;ASVFNALGKSEIPLYLLIFSSMLNIVLDLFMVISLKMGVAGVAIATVIAQGVSAIISFVILIRTINSYDTGTKEITKFDRAMLKTMVVVAVPSILQQSIVSIGMVLVQSVVNTFGSSALAGYSAGMRIESICIVPMIATGNAMSTFVAQNLGAGQQKRVREGYIASYKIIISFAVALALIIALFYKPIIGMFLDVESGSEAYKIGIDYLRFIGYFFIFIGLKQSTDGVLRGAGDMAVFTIANLINLGIRVFVAYKFASVWGIHAVWYAIPMGWAANYVVSFLYYKTNKWLEKGLIDMEKQSCSAKA
;
A
#
# COMPACT_ATOMS: atom_id res chain seq x y z
N ALA A 1 -10.93 -1.09 -10.07
CA ALA A 1 -10.96 -0.88 -8.60
C ALA A 1 -11.02 0.60 -8.20
N SER A 2 -10.02 1.43 -8.54
CA SER A 2 -9.91 2.82 -8.05
C SER A 2 -11.13 3.69 -8.32
N VAL A 3 -11.75 3.58 -9.51
CA VAL A 3 -12.97 4.35 -9.85
C VAL A 3 -14.16 3.95 -8.97
N PHE A 4 -14.35 2.66 -8.71
CA PHE A 4 -15.41 2.19 -7.79
C PHE A 4 -15.17 2.65 -6.36
N ASN A 5 -13.92 2.63 -5.89
CA ASN A 5 -13.57 3.14 -4.55
C ASN A 5 -13.87 4.64 -4.44
N ALA A 6 -13.56 5.43 -5.47
CA ALA A 6 -13.91 6.85 -5.51
C ALA A 6 -15.43 7.07 -5.43
N LEU A 7 -16.22 6.19 -6.07
CA LEU A 7 -17.69 6.17 -6.01
C LEU A 7 -18.27 5.57 -4.71
N GLY A 8 -17.43 5.12 -3.76
CA GLY A 8 -17.89 4.46 -2.54
C GLY A 8 -18.43 3.04 -2.72
N LYS A 9 -18.25 2.43 -3.90
CA LYS A 9 -18.70 1.06 -4.22
C LYS A 9 -17.58 0.03 -4.06
N SER A 10 -16.98 -0.05 -2.87
CA SER A 10 -15.82 -0.92 -2.59
C SER A 10 -16.11 -2.42 -2.67
N GLU A 11 -17.38 -2.83 -2.57
CA GLU A 11 -17.80 -4.23 -2.67
C GLU A 11 -17.56 -4.81 -4.07
N ILE A 12 -17.78 -4.02 -5.14
CA ILE A 12 -17.62 -4.48 -6.52
C ILE A 12 -16.17 -4.92 -6.80
N PRO A 13 -15.13 -4.10 -6.51
CA PRO A 13 -13.74 -4.54 -6.61
C PRO A 13 -13.42 -5.77 -5.77
N LEU A 14 -14.00 -5.91 -4.58
CA LEU A 14 -13.74 -7.05 -3.70
C LEU A 14 -14.20 -8.36 -4.34
N TYR A 15 -15.44 -8.43 -4.84
CA TYR A 15 -15.95 -9.63 -5.51
C TYR A 15 -15.16 -9.96 -6.79
N LEU A 16 -14.75 -8.95 -7.56
CA LEU A 16 -13.91 -9.14 -8.74
C LEU A 16 -12.51 -9.65 -8.41
N LEU A 17 -11.93 -9.22 -7.29
CA LEU A 17 -10.65 -9.73 -6.80
C LEU A 17 -10.79 -11.20 -6.37
N ILE A 18 -11.83 -11.55 -5.60
CA ILE A 18 -12.11 -12.93 -5.20
C ILE A 18 -12.25 -13.83 -6.43
N PHE A 19 -13.08 -13.41 -7.40
CA PHE A 19 -13.26 -14.15 -8.65
C PHE A 19 -11.95 -14.31 -9.42
N SER A 20 -11.18 -13.22 -9.61
CA SER A 20 -9.91 -13.26 -10.33
C SER A 20 -8.89 -14.17 -9.65
N SER A 21 -8.79 -14.14 -8.32
CA SER A 21 -7.90 -15.02 -7.56
C SER A 21 -8.30 -16.49 -7.67
N MET A 22 -9.60 -16.82 -7.58
CA MET A 22 -10.08 -18.19 -7.76
C MET A 22 -9.82 -18.70 -9.18
N LEU A 23 -10.10 -17.87 -10.19
CA LEU A 23 -9.81 -18.19 -11.59
C LEU A 23 -8.31 -18.42 -11.80
N ASN A 24 -7.45 -17.57 -11.20
CA ASN A 24 -6.00 -17.70 -11.30
C ASN A 24 -5.51 -19.03 -10.70
N ILE A 25 -5.98 -19.41 -9.51
CA ILE A 25 -5.62 -20.69 -8.87
C ILE A 25 -6.00 -21.89 -9.77
N VAL A 26 -7.22 -21.89 -10.31
CA VAL A 26 -7.68 -22.97 -11.19
C VAL A 26 -6.82 -23.06 -12.47
N LEU A 27 -6.51 -21.91 -13.07
CA LEU A 27 -5.68 -21.86 -14.28
C LEU A 27 -4.23 -22.25 -14.00
N ASP A 28 -3.66 -21.85 -12.86
CA ASP A 28 -2.30 -22.24 -12.46
C ASP A 28 -2.19 -23.75 -12.34
N LEU A 29 -3.12 -24.39 -11.62
CA LEU A 29 -3.15 -25.86 -11.48
C LEU A 29 -3.27 -26.54 -12.84
N PHE A 30 -4.15 -26.05 -13.72
CA PHE A 30 -4.33 -26.60 -15.05
C PHE A 30 -3.07 -26.44 -15.92
N MET A 31 -2.49 -25.25 -16.00
CA MET A 31 -1.33 -24.98 -16.86
C MET A 31 -0.05 -25.65 -16.37
N VAL A 32 0.14 -25.74 -15.05
CA VAL A 32 1.34 -26.34 -14.47
C VAL A 32 1.23 -27.87 -14.44
N ILE A 33 0.10 -28.43 -14.01
CA ILE A 33 -0.05 -29.88 -13.84
C ILE A 33 -0.40 -30.56 -15.16
N SER A 34 -1.41 -30.06 -15.88
CA SER A 34 -1.91 -30.70 -17.09
C SER A 34 -1.06 -30.35 -18.32
N LEU A 35 -0.69 -29.08 -18.49
CA LEU A 35 0.08 -28.63 -19.66
C LEU A 35 1.60 -28.62 -19.44
N LYS A 36 2.07 -28.83 -18.20
CA LYS A 36 3.50 -28.87 -17.83
C LYS A 36 4.30 -27.64 -18.27
N MET A 37 3.66 -26.47 -18.33
CA MET A 37 4.28 -25.22 -18.82
C MET A 37 5.18 -24.52 -17.78
N GLY A 38 5.27 -25.05 -16.55
CA GLY A 38 6.09 -24.49 -15.48
C GLY A 38 5.78 -23.01 -15.22
N VAL A 39 6.83 -22.20 -15.05
CA VAL A 39 6.72 -20.75 -14.74
C VAL A 39 6.01 -19.97 -15.84
N ALA A 40 6.19 -20.35 -17.11
CA ALA A 40 5.50 -19.71 -18.23
C ALA A 40 3.98 -19.93 -18.15
N GLY A 41 3.55 -21.12 -17.71
CA GLY A 41 2.13 -21.42 -17.45
C GLY A 41 1.53 -20.50 -16.38
N VAL A 42 2.23 -20.32 -15.25
CA VAL A 42 1.80 -19.42 -14.17
C VAL A 42 1.65 -17.97 -14.67
N ALA A 43 2.60 -17.50 -15.49
CA ALA A 43 2.52 -16.15 -16.07
C ALA A 43 1.29 -15.97 -16.98
N ILE A 44 1.02 -16.94 -17.86
CA ILE A 44 -0.14 -16.89 -18.77
C ILE A 44 -1.46 -16.97 -17.99
N ALA A 45 -1.56 -17.90 -17.03
CA ALA A 45 -2.71 -18.04 -16.16
C ALA A 45 -3.03 -16.73 -15.42
N THR A 46 -2.00 -16.05 -14.92
CA THR A 46 -2.13 -14.74 -14.27
C THR A 46 -2.68 -13.67 -15.23
N VAL A 47 -2.13 -13.59 -16.45
CA VAL A 47 -2.58 -12.62 -17.46
C VAL A 47 -4.04 -12.87 -17.86
N ILE A 48 -4.44 -14.14 -18.05
CA ILE A 48 -5.82 -14.49 -18.39
C ILE A 48 -6.77 -14.12 -17.25
N ALA A 49 -6.45 -14.50 -16.00
CA ALA A 49 -7.31 -14.23 -14.86
C ALA A 49 -7.50 -12.72 -14.61
N GLN A 50 -6.45 -11.93 -14.78
CA GLN A 50 -6.51 -10.46 -14.69
C GLN A 50 -7.25 -9.85 -15.89
N GLY A 51 -7.02 -10.35 -17.10
CA GLY A 51 -7.67 -9.89 -18.32
C GLY A 51 -9.19 -10.09 -18.29
N VAL A 52 -9.65 -11.27 -17.88
CA VAL A 52 -11.09 -11.57 -17.71
C VAL A 52 -11.70 -10.65 -16.65
N SER A 53 -11.04 -10.50 -15.50
CA SER A 53 -11.51 -9.60 -14.43
C SER A 53 -11.57 -8.14 -14.90
N ALA A 54 -10.60 -7.68 -15.68
CA ALA A 54 -10.57 -6.33 -16.25
C ALA A 54 -11.75 -6.08 -17.20
N ILE A 55 -12.06 -7.03 -18.09
CA ILE A 55 -13.20 -6.95 -19.01
C ILE A 55 -14.51 -6.86 -18.22
N ILE A 56 -14.72 -7.77 -17.24
CA ILE A 56 -15.93 -7.76 -16.40
C ILE A 56 -16.02 -6.45 -15.62
N SER A 57 -14.92 -6.01 -15.00
CA SER A 57 -14.84 -4.74 -14.27
C SER A 57 -15.22 -3.55 -15.15
N PHE A 58 -14.77 -3.54 -16.41
CA PHE A 58 -15.05 -2.46 -17.34
C PHE A 58 -16.53 -2.42 -17.73
N VAL A 59 -17.14 -3.58 -18.02
CA VAL A 59 -18.58 -3.67 -18.33
C VAL A 59 -19.43 -3.20 -17.15
N ILE A 60 -19.12 -3.64 -15.93
CA ILE A 60 -19.83 -3.21 -14.71
C ILE A 60 -19.66 -1.70 -14.51
N LEU A 61 -18.47 -1.16 -14.78
CA LEU A 61 -18.20 0.26 -14.62
C LEU A 61 -19.05 1.10 -15.58
N ILE A 62 -19.10 0.74 -16.86
CA ILE A 62 -19.93 1.46 -17.85
C ILE A 62 -21.41 1.42 -17.45
N ARG A 63 -21.93 0.26 -17.02
CA ARG A 63 -23.31 0.16 -16.52
C ARG A 63 -23.55 1.02 -15.28
N THR A 64 -22.59 1.06 -14.37
CA THR A 64 -22.66 1.87 -13.15
C THR A 64 -22.67 3.36 -13.48
N ILE A 65 -21.79 3.81 -14.36
CA ILE A 65 -21.73 5.23 -14.76
C ILE A 65 -23.02 5.63 -15.48
N ASN A 66 -23.51 4.79 -16.41
CA ASN A 66 -24.77 5.05 -17.14
C ASN A 66 -26.02 5.05 -16.25
N SER A 67 -25.95 4.51 -15.03
CA SER A 67 -27.07 4.55 -14.08
C SER A 67 -27.22 5.88 -13.34
N TYR A 68 -26.21 6.76 -13.40
CA TYR A 68 -26.31 8.09 -12.81
C TYR A 68 -27.03 9.04 -13.76
N ASP A 69 -28.05 9.73 -13.24
CA ASP A 69 -28.70 10.82 -13.94
C ASP A 69 -27.79 12.05 -13.93
N THR A 70 -27.31 12.45 -15.11
CA THR A 70 -26.41 13.59 -15.27
C THR A 70 -27.15 14.89 -15.53
N GLY A 71 -28.48 14.88 -15.67
CA GLY A 71 -29.28 16.08 -16.00
C GLY A 71 -28.99 16.70 -17.38
N THR A 72 -28.07 16.13 -18.14
CA THR A 72 -27.64 16.58 -19.48
C THR A 72 -27.78 15.45 -20.49
N LYS A 73 -28.33 15.76 -21.67
CA LYS A 73 -28.52 14.78 -22.76
C LYS A 73 -27.23 14.41 -23.50
N GLU A 74 -26.18 15.24 -23.39
CA GLU A 74 -24.89 15.02 -24.04
C GLU A 74 -23.80 14.81 -22.99
N ILE A 75 -23.35 13.55 -22.86
CA ILE A 75 -22.19 13.20 -22.05
C ILE A 75 -20.96 13.31 -22.95
N THR A 76 -20.14 14.34 -22.73
CA THR A 76 -18.84 14.45 -23.41
C THR A 76 -17.92 13.34 -22.92
N LYS A 77 -17.60 12.37 -23.80
CA LYS A 77 -16.79 11.19 -23.43
C LYS A 77 -15.32 11.51 -23.16
N PHE A 78 -14.82 12.64 -23.67
CA PHE A 78 -13.42 13.04 -23.54
C PHE A 78 -13.31 14.54 -23.29
N ASP A 79 -12.58 14.89 -22.23
CA ASP A 79 -12.27 16.27 -21.87
C ASP A 79 -10.75 16.43 -21.71
N ARG A 80 -10.17 17.29 -22.56
CA ARG A 80 -8.72 17.56 -22.56
C ARG A 80 -8.26 18.33 -21.31
N ALA A 81 -9.10 19.21 -20.76
CA ALA A 81 -8.79 19.93 -19.53
C ALA A 81 -8.76 18.97 -18.35
N MET A 82 -9.72 18.06 -18.24
CA MET A 82 -9.70 17.00 -17.21
C MET A 82 -8.47 16.09 -17.35
N LEU A 83 -8.15 15.65 -18.56
CA LEU A 83 -6.95 14.85 -18.81
C LEU A 83 -5.69 15.58 -18.35
N LYS A 84 -5.56 16.87 -18.68
CA LYS A 84 -4.40 17.69 -18.25
C LYS A 84 -4.29 17.72 -16.73
N THR A 85 -5.40 17.94 -16.02
CA THR A 85 -5.42 17.93 -14.55
C THR A 85 -5.01 16.58 -13.98
N MET A 86 -5.52 15.47 -14.55
CA MET A 86 -5.13 14.12 -14.13
C MET A 86 -3.64 13.86 -14.36
N VAL A 87 -3.10 14.24 -15.51
CA VAL A 87 -1.68 14.02 -15.87
C VAL A 87 -0.74 14.81 -14.95
N VAL A 88 -1.08 16.07 -14.62
CA VAL A 88 -0.28 16.91 -13.71
C VAL A 88 -0.15 16.29 -12.32
N VAL A 89 -1.15 15.53 -11.87
CA VAL A 89 -1.10 14.83 -10.58
C VAL A 89 -0.48 13.42 -10.72
N ALA A 90 -0.85 12.68 -11.76
CA ALA A 90 -0.46 11.29 -11.95
C ALA A 90 1.02 11.13 -12.29
N VAL A 91 1.58 11.95 -13.20
CA VAL A 91 2.97 11.79 -13.66
C VAL A 91 3.98 11.98 -12.52
N PRO A 92 3.91 13.06 -11.72
CA PRO A 92 4.81 13.21 -10.57
C PRO A 92 4.66 12.07 -9.56
N SER A 93 3.43 11.60 -9.33
CA SER A 93 3.15 10.47 -8.43
C SER A 93 3.77 9.16 -8.94
N ILE A 94 3.70 8.89 -10.24
CA ILE A 94 4.32 7.71 -10.88
C ILE A 94 5.84 7.78 -10.79
N LEU A 95 6.44 8.94 -11.05
CA LEU A 95 7.88 9.15 -10.92
C LEU A 95 8.34 8.95 -9.47
N GLN A 96 7.60 9.52 -8.52
CA GLN A 96 7.87 9.33 -7.10
C GLN A 96 7.80 7.86 -6.70
N GLN A 97 6.75 7.15 -7.12
CA GLN A 97 6.59 5.73 -6.81
C GLN A 97 7.69 4.87 -7.45
N SER A 98 8.15 5.25 -8.65
CA SER A 98 9.31 4.63 -9.32
C SER A 98 10.60 4.82 -8.51
N ILE A 99 10.85 6.02 -7.97
CA ILE A 99 12.01 6.27 -7.09
C ILE A 99 11.93 5.39 -5.84
N VAL A 100 10.74 5.26 -5.23
CA VAL A 100 10.53 4.36 -4.08
C VAL A 100 10.87 2.92 -4.46
N SER A 101 10.39 2.42 -5.60
CA SER A 101 10.69 1.07 -6.07
C SER A 101 12.19 0.86 -6.29
N ILE A 102 12.89 1.82 -6.90
CA ILE A 102 14.35 1.76 -7.08
C ILE A 102 15.05 1.69 -5.72
N GLY A 103 14.66 2.51 -4.75
CA GLY A 103 15.27 2.46 -3.41
C GLY A 103 15.01 1.15 -2.67
N MET A 104 13.87 0.48 -2.89
CA MET A 104 13.66 -0.88 -2.37
C MET A 104 14.64 -1.88 -2.98
N VAL A 105 14.89 -1.79 -4.29
CA VAL A 105 15.90 -2.62 -4.96
C VAL A 105 17.29 -2.36 -4.41
N LEU A 106 17.64 -1.09 -4.14
CA LEU A 106 18.91 -0.73 -3.51
C LEU A 106 19.06 -1.36 -2.12
N VAL A 107 18.05 -1.27 -1.25
CA VAL A 107 18.06 -1.92 0.07
C VAL A 107 18.18 -3.44 -0.07
N GLN A 108 17.45 -4.04 -1.02
CA GLN A 108 17.52 -5.48 -1.28
C GLN A 108 18.91 -5.91 -1.77
N SER A 109 19.59 -5.07 -2.56
CA SER A 109 20.93 -5.37 -3.04
C SER A 109 21.94 -5.52 -1.89
N VAL A 110 21.78 -4.75 -0.81
CA VAL A 110 22.59 -4.89 0.42
C VAL A 110 22.32 -6.24 1.08
N VAL A 111 21.06 -6.66 1.20
CA VAL A 111 20.69 -7.97 1.76
C VAL A 111 21.34 -9.12 0.97
N ASN A 112 21.38 -9.01 -0.36
CA ASN A 112 21.95 -10.03 -1.23
C ASN A 112 23.47 -10.24 -1.03
N THR A 113 24.16 -9.36 -0.30
CA THR A 113 25.59 -9.50 0.01
C THR A 113 25.90 -10.40 1.22
N PHE A 114 24.91 -10.71 2.07
CA PHE A 114 25.13 -11.43 3.34
C PHE A 114 25.09 -12.97 3.24
N GLY A 115 25.16 -13.52 2.04
CA GLY A 115 25.17 -14.97 1.80
C GLY A 115 23.77 -15.62 1.76
N SER A 116 23.74 -16.88 1.34
CA SER A 116 22.49 -17.61 1.05
C SER A 116 21.64 -17.87 2.29
N SER A 117 22.26 -18.21 3.44
CA SER A 117 21.54 -18.42 4.71
C SER A 117 20.81 -17.16 5.16
N ALA A 118 21.49 -16.01 5.17
CA ALA A 118 20.93 -14.75 5.60
C ALA A 118 19.81 -14.28 4.67
N LEU A 119 20.01 -14.42 3.35
CA LEU A 119 19.00 -14.11 2.36
C LEU A 119 17.75 -15.00 2.51
N ALA A 120 17.92 -16.30 2.73
CA ALA A 120 16.80 -17.23 2.93
C ALA A 120 16.00 -16.90 4.20
N GLY A 121 16.69 -16.70 5.33
CA GLY A 121 16.08 -16.35 6.60
C GLY A 121 15.29 -15.05 6.54
N TYR A 122 15.93 -13.99 6.03
CA TYR A 122 15.30 -12.69 5.87
C TYR A 122 14.12 -12.73 4.88
N SER A 123 14.25 -13.46 3.76
CA SER A 123 13.17 -13.59 2.78
C SER A 123 11.94 -14.29 3.35
N ALA A 124 12.12 -15.30 4.20
CA ALA A 124 11.01 -15.95 4.91
C ALA A 124 10.31 -14.95 5.84
N GLY A 125 11.08 -14.19 6.63
CA GLY A 125 10.56 -13.14 7.48
C GLY A 125 9.79 -12.05 6.72
N MET A 126 10.34 -11.58 5.59
CA MET A 126 9.71 -10.60 4.69
C MET A 126 8.38 -11.09 4.12
N ARG A 127 8.23 -12.38 3.82
CA ARG A 127 6.94 -12.95 3.37
C ARG A 127 5.87 -12.79 4.44
N ILE A 128 6.21 -13.09 5.68
CA ILE A 128 5.28 -12.94 6.81
C ILE A 128 4.98 -11.47 7.06
N GLU A 129 6.00 -10.61 7.07
CA GLU A 129 5.81 -9.16 7.17
C GLU A 129 4.83 -8.64 6.10
N SER A 130 4.97 -9.07 4.84
CA SER A 130 4.11 -8.61 3.76
C SER A 130 2.62 -8.89 4.01
N ILE A 131 2.31 -9.96 4.74
CA ILE A 131 0.95 -10.30 5.17
C ILE A 131 0.55 -9.42 6.38
N CYS A 132 1.44 -9.28 7.37
CA CYS A 132 1.17 -8.50 8.58
C CYS A 132 0.89 -7.02 8.30
N ILE A 133 1.51 -6.43 7.27
CA ILE A 133 1.31 -5.03 6.92
C ILE A 133 0.05 -4.77 6.08
N VAL A 134 -0.63 -5.80 5.58
CA VAL A 134 -1.87 -5.66 4.79
C VAL A 134 -2.93 -4.81 5.49
N PRO A 135 -3.36 -5.10 6.74
CA PRO A 135 -4.35 -4.28 7.44
C PRO A 135 -3.89 -2.82 7.64
N MET A 136 -2.59 -2.60 7.80
CA MET A 136 -1.99 -1.28 7.97
C MET A 136 -2.11 -0.44 6.68
N ILE A 137 -1.75 -1.05 5.55
CA ILE A 137 -1.87 -0.43 4.23
C ILE A 137 -3.34 -0.21 3.85
N ALA A 138 -4.19 -1.21 4.10
CA ALA A 138 -5.62 -1.15 3.82
C ALA A 138 -6.29 0.02 4.57
N THR A 139 -5.95 0.22 5.85
CA THR A 139 -6.42 1.35 6.65
C THR A 139 -6.00 2.69 6.04
N GLY A 140 -4.75 2.83 5.61
CA GLY A 140 -4.27 4.03 4.92
C GLY A 140 -4.98 4.31 3.59
N ASN A 141 -5.27 3.27 2.81
CA ASN A 141 -6.02 3.40 1.56
C ASN A 141 -7.47 3.80 1.80
N ALA A 142 -8.13 3.21 2.80
CA ALA A 142 -9.48 3.59 3.22
C ALA A 142 -9.52 5.05 3.71
N MET A 143 -8.54 5.48 4.50
CA MET A 143 -8.41 6.86 4.95
C MET A 143 -8.28 7.83 3.78
N SER A 144 -7.52 7.49 2.74
CA SER A 144 -7.38 8.35 1.55
C SER A 144 -8.70 8.63 0.86
N THR A 145 -9.50 7.59 0.60
CA THR A 145 -10.84 7.75 -0.02
C THR A 145 -11.77 8.49 0.92
N PHE A 146 -11.78 8.13 2.21
CA PHE A 146 -12.64 8.74 3.22
C PHE A 146 -12.36 10.24 3.37
N VAL A 147 -11.09 10.65 3.42
CA VAL A 147 -10.69 12.07 3.49
C VAL A 147 -11.14 12.81 2.22
N ALA A 148 -10.85 12.25 1.03
CA ALA A 148 -11.23 12.90 -0.23
C ALA A 148 -12.74 13.16 -0.32
N GLN A 149 -13.56 12.16 0.02
CA GLN A 149 -15.03 12.28 -0.01
C GLN A 149 -15.54 13.28 1.04
N ASN A 150 -15.04 13.22 2.29
CA ASN A 150 -15.52 14.11 3.34
C ASN A 150 -15.06 15.55 3.15
N LEU A 151 -13.84 15.79 2.65
CA LEU A 151 -13.40 17.15 2.29
C LEU A 151 -14.20 17.70 1.11
N GLY A 152 -14.45 16.88 0.08
CA GLY A 152 -15.33 17.25 -1.03
C GLY A 152 -16.76 17.59 -0.60
N ALA A 153 -17.24 17.01 0.50
CA ALA A 153 -18.52 17.31 1.12
C ALA A 153 -18.46 18.44 2.18
N GLY A 154 -17.32 19.08 2.39
CA GLY A 154 -17.12 20.11 3.43
C GLY A 154 -17.12 19.59 4.87
N GLN A 155 -17.09 18.27 5.08
CA GLN A 155 -17.23 17.59 6.38
C GLN A 155 -15.88 17.36 7.07
N GLN A 156 -15.10 18.43 7.27
CA GLN A 156 -13.75 18.34 7.86
C GLN A 156 -13.73 17.70 9.27
N LYS A 157 -14.79 17.91 10.07
CA LYS A 157 -14.92 17.29 11.40
C LYS A 157 -14.89 15.75 11.31
N ARG A 158 -15.61 15.18 10.34
CA ARG A 158 -15.64 13.73 10.12
C ARG A 158 -14.27 13.18 9.72
N VAL A 159 -13.46 13.95 8.99
CA VAL A 159 -12.07 13.57 8.67
C VAL A 159 -11.25 13.36 9.93
N ARG A 160 -11.36 14.25 10.92
CA ARG A 160 -10.64 14.13 12.20
C ARG A 160 -11.13 12.93 13.01
N GLU A 161 -12.44 12.72 13.06
CA GLU A 161 -13.03 11.55 13.74
C GLU A 161 -12.59 10.23 13.08
N GLY A 162 -12.62 10.17 11.75
CA GLY A 162 -12.13 9.02 10.98
C GLY A 162 -10.64 8.75 11.20
N TYR A 163 -9.83 9.80 11.30
CA TYR A 163 -8.40 9.67 11.59
C TYR A 163 -8.11 9.15 13.02
N ILE A 164 -8.95 9.50 13.99
CA ILE A 164 -8.86 8.90 15.34
C ILE A 164 -9.32 7.44 15.30
N ALA A 165 -10.37 7.13 14.54
CA ALA A 165 -10.86 5.76 14.38
C ALA A 165 -9.82 4.86 13.70
N SER A 166 -9.12 5.35 12.68
CA SER A 166 -8.06 4.59 12.00
C SER A 166 -6.89 4.26 12.95
N TYR A 167 -6.53 5.17 13.85
CA TYR A 167 -5.53 4.89 14.89
C TYR A 167 -5.95 3.76 15.81
N LYS A 168 -7.21 3.74 16.24
CA LYS A 168 -7.76 2.64 17.05
C LYS A 168 -7.67 1.32 16.30
N ILE A 169 -8.05 1.28 15.02
CA ILE A 169 -7.95 0.09 14.16
C ILE A 169 -6.50 -0.40 14.07
N ILE A 170 -5.56 0.52 13.78
CA ILE A 170 -4.13 0.21 13.64
C ILE A 170 -3.56 -0.32 14.95
N ILE A 171 -3.85 0.32 16.08
CA ILE A 171 -3.36 -0.12 17.39
C ILE A 171 -3.90 -1.52 17.71
N SER A 172 -5.19 -1.77 17.46
CA SER A 172 -5.79 -3.09 17.66
C SER A 172 -5.09 -4.17 16.83
N PHE A 173 -4.87 -3.93 15.54
CA PHE A 173 -4.13 -4.86 14.69
C PHE A 173 -2.67 -5.02 15.13
N ALA A 174 -1.99 -3.94 15.50
CA ALA A 174 -0.59 -3.99 15.92
C ALA A 174 -0.43 -4.81 17.21
N VAL A 175 -1.31 -4.63 18.19
CA VAL A 175 -1.32 -5.42 19.43
C VAL A 175 -1.62 -6.89 19.13
N ALA A 176 -2.63 -7.16 18.30
CA ALA A 176 -2.97 -8.54 17.91
C ALA A 176 -1.80 -9.23 17.18
N LEU A 177 -1.17 -8.55 16.21
CA LEU A 177 -0.03 -9.07 15.47
C LEU A 177 1.19 -9.28 16.38
N ALA A 178 1.49 -8.33 17.27
CA ALA A 178 2.58 -8.47 18.23
C ALA A 178 2.36 -9.67 19.17
N LEU A 179 1.13 -9.89 19.64
CA LEU A 179 0.77 -11.03 20.48
C LEU A 179 0.90 -12.36 19.70
N ILE A 180 0.34 -12.43 18.49
CA ILE A 180 0.42 -13.62 17.64
C ILE A 180 1.89 -13.96 17.35
N ILE A 181 2.69 -12.97 16.95
CA ILE A 181 4.11 -13.20 16.66
C ILE A 181 4.86 -13.61 17.93
N ALA A 182 4.63 -12.95 19.07
CA ALA A 182 5.32 -13.29 20.32
C ALA A 182 5.05 -14.74 20.76
N LEU A 183 3.83 -15.25 20.53
CA LEU A 183 3.43 -16.61 20.89
C LEU A 183 3.81 -17.66 19.83
N PHE A 184 3.78 -17.29 18.55
CA PHE A 184 3.83 -18.24 17.43
C PHE A 184 4.97 -17.99 16.43
N TYR A 185 5.99 -17.17 16.73
CA TYR A 185 7.08 -16.88 15.78
C TYR A 185 7.79 -18.13 15.23
N LYS A 186 8.02 -19.16 16.08
CA LYS A 186 8.69 -20.42 15.67
C LYS A 186 7.87 -21.22 14.64
N PRO A 187 6.60 -21.59 14.92
CA PRO A 187 5.80 -22.33 13.95
C PRO A 187 5.52 -21.48 12.69
N ILE A 188 5.37 -20.16 12.82
CA ILE A 188 5.16 -19.30 11.66
C ILE A 188 6.36 -19.36 10.70
N ILE A 189 7.58 -19.21 11.20
CA ILE A 189 8.79 -19.32 10.36
C ILE A 189 8.99 -20.77 9.87
N GLY A 190 8.62 -21.76 10.67
CA GLY A 190 8.67 -23.18 10.31
C GLY A 190 7.79 -23.58 9.12
N MET A 191 6.79 -22.76 8.75
CA MET A 191 6.02 -22.97 7.52
C MET A 191 6.80 -22.63 6.23
N PHE A 192 7.87 -21.84 6.35
CA PHE A 192 8.65 -21.34 5.21
C PHE A 192 10.06 -21.92 5.14
N LEU A 193 10.60 -22.33 6.27
CA LEU A 193 11.96 -22.84 6.40
C LEU A 193 11.94 -24.16 7.17
N ASP A 194 12.73 -25.11 6.68
CA ASP A 194 12.75 -26.46 7.22
C ASP A 194 13.40 -26.49 8.62
N VAL A 195 12.61 -26.90 9.62
CA VAL A 195 12.97 -26.83 11.05
C VAL A 195 14.07 -27.83 11.39
N GLU A 196 14.08 -28.98 10.73
CA GLU A 196 15.01 -30.08 11.00
C GLU A 196 16.47 -29.75 10.65
N SER A 197 16.68 -28.78 9.76
CA SER A 197 18.03 -28.36 9.37
C SER A 197 18.78 -27.57 10.46
N GLY A 198 18.10 -27.07 11.50
CA GLY A 198 18.69 -26.17 12.51
C GLY A 198 19.42 -24.98 11.89
N SER A 199 19.07 -24.63 10.65
CA SER A 199 19.90 -23.80 9.78
C SER A 199 20.00 -22.38 10.30
N GLU A 200 21.13 -21.75 9.99
CA GLU A 200 21.36 -20.32 10.25
C GLU A 200 20.22 -19.45 9.69
N ALA A 201 19.65 -19.83 8.54
CA ALA A 201 18.48 -19.19 7.95
C ALA A 201 17.25 -19.19 8.88
N TYR A 202 16.96 -20.31 9.54
CA TYR A 202 15.82 -20.42 10.47
C TYR A 202 15.97 -19.46 11.66
N LYS A 203 17.18 -19.36 12.23
CA LYS A 203 17.48 -18.44 13.34
C LYS A 203 17.32 -16.98 12.91
N ILE A 204 17.91 -16.61 11.76
CA ILE A 204 17.80 -15.27 11.19
C ILE A 204 16.34 -14.89 10.93
N GLY A 205 15.53 -15.81 10.40
CA GLY A 205 14.11 -15.60 10.17
C GLY A 205 13.31 -15.37 11.45
N ILE A 206 13.58 -16.16 12.50
CA ILE A 206 12.99 -15.97 13.83
C ILE A 206 13.35 -14.62 14.41
N ASP A 207 14.64 -14.28 14.43
CA ASP A 207 15.14 -13.07 15.06
C ASP A 207 14.60 -11.84 14.35
N TYR A 208 14.54 -11.87 13.01
CA TYR A 208 13.91 -10.83 12.22
C TYR A 208 12.43 -10.66 12.55
N LEU A 209 11.67 -11.76 12.54
CA LEU A 209 10.22 -11.71 12.75
C LEU A 209 9.88 -11.19 14.16
N ARG A 210 10.61 -11.65 15.18
CA ARG A 210 10.45 -11.17 16.56
C ARG A 210 10.77 -9.69 16.66
N PHE A 211 11.86 -9.25 16.02
CA PHE A 211 12.25 -7.85 15.99
C PHE A 211 11.19 -6.98 15.32
N ILE A 212 10.82 -7.28 14.07
CA ILE A 212 9.94 -6.41 13.27
C ILE A 212 8.50 -6.39 13.80
N GLY A 213 8.05 -7.46 14.46
CA GLY A 213 6.70 -7.57 15.02
C GLY A 213 6.32 -6.45 15.98
N TYR A 214 7.29 -5.88 16.71
CA TYR A 214 7.05 -4.74 17.61
C TYR A 214 6.86 -3.41 16.87
N PHE A 215 7.27 -3.33 15.60
CA PHE A 215 7.31 -2.08 14.85
C PHE A 215 6.22 -1.94 13.78
N PHE A 216 5.32 -2.93 13.63
CA PHE A 216 4.19 -2.82 12.71
C PHE A 216 3.24 -1.67 13.03
N ILE A 217 3.25 -1.18 14.27
CA ILE A 217 2.52 0.03 14.63
C ILE A 217 3.01 1.26 13.85
N PHE A 218 4.32 1.39 13.60
CA PHE A 218 4.87 2.54 12.90
C PHE A 218 4.42 2.60 11.43
N ILE A 219 4.41 1.47 10.72
CA ILE A 219 3.87 1.45 9.36
C ILE A 219 2.36 1.74 9.35
N GLY A 220 1.58 1.26 10.32
CA GLY A 220 0.17 1.62 10.44
C GLY A 220 -0.05 3.12 10.60
N LEU A 221 0.59 3.73 11.60
CA LEU A 221 0.49 5.17 11.87
C LEU A 221 0.93 6.01 10.67
N LYS A 222 2.05 5.62 10.04
CA LYS A 222 2.54 6.17 8.77
C LYS A 222 1.46 6.10 7.69
N GLN A 223 0.90 4.92 7.41
CA GLN A 223 -0.08 4.71 6.34
C GLN A 223 -1.38 5.47 6.58
N SER A 224 -1.85 5.58 7.83
CA SER A 224 -3.04 6.38 8.15
C SER A 224 -2.83 7.86 7.87
N THR A 225 -1.68 8.41 8.28
CA THR A 225 -1.37 9.83 8.11
C THR A 225 -1.14 10.16 6.63
N ASP A 226 -0.39 9.31 5.94
CA ASP A 226 -0.22 9.41 4.49
C ASP A 226 -1.55 9.30 3.74
N GLY A 227 -2.48 8.48 4.24
CA GLY A 227 -3.85 8.43 3.74
C GLY A 227 -4.56 9.78 3.83
N VAL A 228 -4.44 10.49 4.95
CA VAL A 228 -5.00 11.84 5.10
C VAL A 228 -4.38 12.81 4.09
N LEU A 229 -3.06 12.86 3.99
CA LEU A 229 -2.37 13.78 3.08
C LEU A 229 -2.72 13.51 1.60
N ARG A 230 -2.69 12.24 1.18
CA ARG A 230 -3.10 11.85 -0.17
C ARG A 230 -4.56 12.16 -0.45
N GLY A 231 -5.46 11.86 0.49
CA GLY A 231 -6.89 12.13 0.36
C GLY A 231 -7.22 13.62 0.31
N ALA A 232 -6.42 14.45 0.98
CA ALA A 232 -6.52 15.91 0.91
C ALA A 232 -5.91 16.52 -0.35
N GLY A 233 -5.18 15.73 -1.15
CA GLY A 233 -4.47 16.20 -2.34
C GLY A 233 -3.10 16.82 -2.06
N ASP A 234 -2.61 16.78 -0.81
CA ASP A 234 -1.27 17.29 -0.45
C ASP A 234 -0.18 16.26 -0.80
N MET A 235 0.02 16.08 -2.10
CA MET A 235 0.97 15.12 -2.65
C MET A 235 2.43 15.52 -2.41
N ALA A 236 2.71 16.80 -2.19
CA ALA A 236 4.06 17.30 -1.97
C ALA A 236 4.62 16.79 -0.63
N VAL A 237 3.89 17.00 0.47
CA VAL A 237 4.34 16.52 1.78
C VAL A 237 4.32 15.00 1.87
N PHE A 238 3.28 14.37 1.32
CA PHE A 238 3.22 12.91 1.21
C PHE A 238 4.48 12.33 0.52
N THR A 239 4.90 12.96 -0.57
CA THR A 239 6.08 12.57 -1.35
C THR A 239 7.36 12.75 -0.54
N ILE A 240 7.56 13.94 0.05
CA ILE A 240 8.75 14.25 0.85
C ILE A 240 8.90 13.27 2.01
N ALA A 241 7.82 12.99 2.76
CA ALA A 241 7.85 12.05 3.85
C ALA A 241 8.23 10.63 3.38
N ASN A 242 7.74 10.18 2.22
CA ASN A 242 8.07 8.85 1.68
C ASN A 242 9.50 8.77 1.16
N LEU A 243 10.03 9.85 0.59
CA LEU A 243 11.45 9.94 0.21
C LEU A 243 12.36 9.96 1.44
N ILE A 244 11.98 10.59 2.55
CA ILE A 244 12.72 10.54 3.81
C ILE A 244 12.76 9.11 4.36
N ASN A 245 11.62 8.41 4.40
CA ASN A 245 11.58 6.98 4.78
C ASN A 245 12.54 6.15 3.93
N LEU A 246 12.47 6.30 2.61
CA LEU A 246 13.34 5.56 1.70
C LEU A 246 14.81 5.93 1.88
N GLY A 247 15.12 7.22 1.99
CA GLY A 247 16.47 7.74 2.15
C GLY A 247 17.13 7.23 3.42
N ILE A 248 16.41 7.24 4.54
CA ILE A 248 16.88 6.63 5.80
C ILE A 248 17.14 5.14 5.60
N ARG A 249 16.22 4.43 4.93
CA ARG A 249 16.38 2.98 4.70
C ARG A 249 17.62 2.64 3.90
N VAL A 250 17.84 3.34 2.79
CA VAL A 250 19.02 3.17 1.93
C VAL A 250 20.28 3.58 2.69
N PHE A 251 20.29 4.75 3.32
CA PHE A 251 21.45 5.28 4.02
C PHE A 251 21.90 4.36 5.16
N VAL A 252 20.97 3.94 6.04
CA VAL A 252 21.29 3.08 7.18
C VAL A 252 21.75 1.70 6.69
N ALA A 253 21.06 1.11 5.72
CA ALA A 253 21.45 -0.19 5.15
C ALA A 253 22.88 -0.13 4.57
N TYR A 254 23.19 0.82 3.70
CA TYR A 254 24.52 0.89 3.07
C TYR A 254 25.63 1.27 4.05
N LYS A 255 25.39 2.24 4.93
CA LYS A 255 26.45 2.79 5.77
C LYS A 255 26.82 1.87 6.93
N PHE A 256 25.84 1.14 7.47
CA PHE A 256 26.03 0.32 8.67
C PHE A 256 26.06 -1.18 8.40
N ALA A 257 25.77 -1.65 7.18
CA ALA A 257 25.86 -3.07 6.80
C ALA A 257 27.22 -3.70 7.12
N SER A 258 28.32 -2.97 6.92
CA SER A 258 29.68 -3.48 7.19
C SER A 258 29.98 -3.65 8.69
N VAL A 259 29.26 -2.96 9.57
CA VAL A 259 29.52 -2.94 11.02
C VAL A 259 28.49 -3.79 11.77
N TRP A 260 27.21 -3.68 11.41
CA TRP A 260 26.10 -4.34 12.09
C TRP A 260 25.52 -5.52 11.31
N GLY A 261 26.11 -5.85 10.16
CA GLY A 261 25.64 -6.93 9.30
C GLY A 261 24.22 -6.68 8.79
N ILE A 262 23.47 -7.77 8.62
CA ILE A 262 22.08 -7.73 8.13
C ILE A 262 21.14 -6.97 9.08
N HIS A 263 21.47 -6.88 10.38
CA HIS A 263 20.67 -6.13 11.35
C HIS A 263 20.59 -4.64 11.00
N ALA A 264 21.58 -4.06 10.31
CA ALA A 264 21.50 -2.70 9.80
C ALA A 264 20.25 -2.49 8.93
N VAL A 265 19.94 -3.46 8.06
CA VAL A 265 18.74 -3.44 7.22
C VAL A 265 17.48 -3.55 8.07
N TRP A 266 17.52 -4.37 9.13
CA TRP A 266 16.38 -4.55 10.02
C TRP A 266 16.03 -3.26 10.74
N TYR A 267 17.02 -2.57 11.32
CA TYR A 267 16.81 -1.29 12.01
C TYR A 267 16.38 -0.18 11.05
N ALA A 268 16.89 -0.20 9.82
CA ALA A 268 16.58 0.80 8.80
C ALA A 268 15.07 0.90 8.50
N ILE A 269 14.36 -0.25 8.48
CA ILE A 269 12.93 -0.34 8.17
C ILE A 269 12.04 0.45 9.15
N PRO A 270 11.99 0.13 10.46
CA PRO A 270 11.17 0.85 11.41
C PRO A 270 11.64 2.29 11.62
N MET A 271 12.94 2.58 11.49
CA MET A 271 13.45 3.96 11.51
C MET A 271 12.84 4.79 10.36
N GLY A 272 12.81 4.23 9.15
CA GLY A 272 12.19 4.88 8.00
C GLY A 272 10.68 5.09 8.19
N TRP A 273 9.96 4.09 8.68
CA TRP A 273 8.52 4.20 8.99
C TRP A 273 8.23 5.27 10.03
N ALA A 274 8.97 5.27 11.14
CA ALA A 274 8.81 6.23 12.22
C ALA A 274 9.14 7.66 11.75
N ALA A 275 10.23 7.86 11.01
CA ALA A 275 10.62 9.17 10.51
C ALA A 275 9.57 9.77 9.56
N ASN A 276 9.06 8.97 8.61
CA ASN A 276 7.95 9.42 7.76
C ASN A 276 6.72 9.77 8.58
N TYR A 277 6.33 8.89 9.50
CA TYR A 277 5.19 9.15 10.36
C TYR A 277 5.34 10.47 11.12
N VAL A 278 6.49 10.73 11.73
CA VAL A 278 6.75 11.99 12.45
C VAL A 278 6.62 13.19 11.53
N VAL A 279 7.23 13.17 10.35
CA VAL A 279 7.15 14.28 9.38
C VAL A 279 5.68 14.52 8.96
N SER A 280 4.99 13.48 8.51
CA SER A 280 3.60 13.57 8.08
C SER A 280 2.67 14.02 9.22
N PHE A 281 2.89 13.54 10.44
CA PHE A 281 2.06 13.85 11.61
C PHE A 281 2.27 15.27 12.13
N LEU A 282 3.53 15.72 12.21
CA LEU A 282 3.83 17.11 12.59
C LEU A 282 3.23 18.08 11.58
N TYR A 283 3.32 17.76 10.29
CA TYR A 283 2.66 18.57 9.26
C TYR A 283 1.14 18.52 9.37
N TYR A 284 0.54 17.35 9.59
CA TYR A 284 -0.90 17.21 9.84
C TYR A 284 -1.39 18.15 10.97
N LYS A 285 -0.63 18.28 12.06
CA LYS A 285 -0.97 19.19 13.16
C LYS A 285 -1.02 20.67 12.78
N THR A 286 -0.32 21.08 11.72
CA THR A 286 -0.33 22.48 11.26
C THR A 286 -1.63 22.88 10.56
N ASN A 287 -2.51 21.92 10.23
CA ASN A 287 -3.74 22.11 9.45
C ASN A 287 -3.54 22.66 8.02
N LYS A 288 -2.32 22.94 7.57
CA LYS A 288 -2.01 23.44 6.21
C LYS A 288 -2.48 22.49 5.08
N TRP A 289 -2.60 21.21 5.39
CA TRP A 289 -3.15 20.21 4.46
C TRP A 289 -4.61 20.48 4.08
N LEU A 290 -5.37 21.24 4.87
CA LEU A 290 -6.75 21.63 4.54
C LEU A 290 -6.82 22.70 3.43
N GLU A 291 -5.74 23.46 3.23
CA GLU A 291 -5.68 24.57 2.26
C GLU A 291 -5.38 24.10 0.83
N LYS A 292 -5.00 22.82 0.67
CA LYS A 292 -4.55 22.22 -0.61
C LYS A 292 -5.66 21.61 -1.46
N GLY A 293 -6.91 21.98 -1.20
CA GLY A 293 -8.08 21.44 -1.91
C GLY A 293 -7.86 21.36 -3.42
N LEU A 294 -8.09 20.17 -4.00
CA LEU A 294 -7.86 19.89 -5.43
C LEU A 294 -8.82 20.63 -6.37
N ILE A 295 -9.82 21.33 -5.82
CA ILE A 295 -10.84 22.09 -6.55
C ILE A 295 -11.02 23.41 -5.81
N ASP A 296 -10.72 24.53 -6.47
CA ASP A 296 -11.13 25.86 -6.03
C ASP A 296 -12.66 25.89 -5.91
N MET A 297 -13.18 25.70 -4.70
CA MET A 297 -14.63 25.75 -4.44
C MET A 297 -15.24 27.12 -4.77
N GLU A 298 -14.42 28.16 -4.94
CA GLU A 298 -14.87 29.48 -5.39
C GLU A 298 -15.49 29.50 -6.79
N LYS A 299 -15.17 28.54 -7.67
CA LYS A 299 -15.74 28.54 -9.03
C LYS A 299 -17.10 27.85 -9.16
N GLN A 300 -17.47 26.97 -8.23
CA GLN A 300 -18.78 26.30 -8.29
C GLN A 300 -19.93 27.14 -7.72
N SER A 301 -19.69 28.07 -6.78
CA SER A 301 -20.76 28.95 -6.29
C SER A 301 -21.22 29.99 -7.31
N CYS A 302 -20.39 30.29 -8.32
CA CYS A 302 -20.76 31.20 -9.42
C CYS A 302 -21.57 30.50 -10.51
N SER A 303 -21.38 29.19 -10.73
CA SER A 303 -22.12 28.44 -11.76
C SER A 303 -23.49 27.92 -11.28
N ALA A 304 -23.72 27.83 -9.97
CA ALA A 304 -25.03 27.45 -9.41
C ALA A 304 -25.98 28.66 -9.23
N LYS A 305 -25.53 29.86 -9.61
CA LYS A 305 -26.28 31.13 -9.53
C LYS A 305 -26.53 31.77 -10.91
N ALA A 306 -26.18 31.08 -12.00
CA ALA A 306 -26.47 31.50 -13.37
C ALA A 306 -27.39 30.47 -14.03
#